data_AF-A0A831UKQ9-F1
#
_entry.id   AF-A0A831UKQ9-F1
#
_cell.length_a   1.000
_cell.length_b   1.000
_cell.length_c   1.000
_cell.angle_alpha   90.00
_cell.angle_beta   90.00
_cell.angle_gamma   90.00
#
_symmetry.space_group_name_H-M   'P 1'
#
loop_
_entity.id
_entity.type
_entity.pdbx_description
1 polymer ?
#
loop_
_entity_poly.entity_id
_entity_poly.type
_entity_poly.pdbx_seq_one_letter_code
_entity_poly.pdbx_strand_id
1 'polypeptide(L)' 'EERGRFLALSQLVADNPDLVGLGLLENTALRLLKGLGEVWAGGVTLVDAGGAEFTGRGVRGLRVDVLSAGERFALPAF' A
#
# COMPACT_ATOMS: atom_id res chain seq x y z
N GLU A 1 16.76 9.65 3.16
CA GLU A 1 15.67 10.48 2.58
C GLU A 1 14.28 9.81 2.63
N GLU A 2 14.15 8.57 3.13
CA GLU A 2 12.85 7.86 3.24
C GLU A 2 11.87 8.44 4.27
N ARG A 3 12.37 9.25 5.22
CA ARG A 3 11.58 9.86 6.30
C ARG A 3 10.61 10.89 5.71
N GLY A 4 9.39 10.44 5.43
CA GLY A 4 8.29 11.28 4.96
C GLY A 4 7.46 10.65 3.85
N ARG A 5 8.04 9.73 3.06
CA ARG A 5 7.32 9.09 1.95
C ARG A 5 6.15 8.23 2.43
N PHE A 6 6.32 7.52 3.55
CA PHE A 6 5.22 6.76 4.16
C PHE A 6 4.08 7.66 4.65
N LEU A 7 4.39 8.79 5.28
CA LEU A 7 3.37 9.74 5.74
C LEU A 7 2.61 10.33 4.54
N ALA A 8 3.33 10.75 3.49
CA ALA A 8 2.73 11.28 2.27
C ALA A 8 1.84 10.25 1.57
N LEU A 9 2.30 8.99 1.47
CA LEU A 9 1.52 7.90 0.88
C LEU A 9 0.27 7.60 1.71
N SER A 10 0.41 7.56 3.04
CA SER A 10 -0.72 7.32 3.95
C SER A 10 -1.76 8.41 3.86
N GLN A 11 -1.33 9.69 3.77
CA GLN A 11 -2.25 10.81 3.57
C GLN A 11 -2.94 10.72 2.20
N LEU A 12 -2.19 10.40 1.15
CA LEU A 12 -2.76 10.26 -0.20
C LEU A 12 -3.87 9.19 -0.25
N VAL A 13 -3.65 8.04 0.38
CA VAL A 13 -4.65 6.97 0.49
C VAL A 13 -5.81 7.39 1.38
N ALA A 14 -5.54 8.08 2.50
CA ALA A 14 -6.61 8.61 3.36
C ALA A 14 -7.52 9.61 2.63
N ASP A 15 -6.97 10.41 1.73
CA ASP A 15 -7.73 11.38 0.93
C ASP A 15 -8.43 10.73 -0.28
N ASN A 16 -8.02 9.51 -0.67
CA ASN A 16 -8.50 8.78 -1.83
C ASN A 16 -8.70 7.29 -1.48
N PRO A 17 -9.78 6.94 -0.74
CA PRO A 17 -9.94 5.63 -0.13
C PRO A 17 -10.10 4.46 -1.11
N ASP A 18 -10.42 4.76 -2.37
CA ASP A 18 -10.53 3.74 -3.43
C ASP A 18 -9.16 3.31 -3.99
N LEU A 19 -8.07 3.94 -3.54
CA LEU A 19 -6.70 3.63 -3.95
C LEU A 19 -6.00 2.71 -2.95
N VAL A 20 -5.17 1.82 -3.48
CA VAL A 20 -4.13 1.14 -2.71
C VAL A 20 -2.80 1.82 -3.03
N GLY A 21 -2.16 2.36 -1.99
CA GLY A 21 -0.85 3.00 -2.08
C GLY A 21 0.26 1.96 -2.08
N LEU A 22 1.23 2.11 -3.00
CA LEU A 22 2.42 1.26 -3.07
C LEU A 22 3.69 2.10 -2.92
N GLY A 23 4.38 1.94 -1.81
CA GLY A 23 5.71 2.51 -1.57
C GLY A 23 6.79 1.51 -1.93
N LEU A 24 7.55 1.76 -2.99
CA LEU A 24 8.62 0.86 -3.45
C LEU A 24 9.98 1.33 -2.92
N LEU A 25 10.76 0.39 -2.40
CA LEU A 25 12.19 0.61 -2.16
C LEU A 25 12.96 0.62 -3.49
N GLU A 26 14.18 1.13 -3.48
CA GLU A 26 15.08 1.02 -4.63
C GLU A 26 15.29 -0.45 -5.03
N ASN A 27 15.45 -0.70 -6.33
CA ASN A 27 15.62 -2.05 -6.90
C ASN A 27 14.45 -3.02 -6.59
N THR A 28 13.24 -2.49 -6.38
CA THR A 28 12.02 -3.28 -6.18
C THR A 28 11.32 -3.57 -7.49
N ALA A 29 10.84 -4.80 -7.66
CA ALA A 29 10.00 -5.21 -8.77
C ALA A 29 8.76 -5.95 -8.26
N LEU A 30 7.60 -5.61 -8.81
CA LEU A 30 6.34 -6.28 -8.53
C LEU A 30 5.86 -7.02 -9.78
N ARG A 31 5.32 -8.22 -9.60
CA ARG A 31 4.60 -8.95 -10.64
C ARG A 31 3.11 -8.85 -10.34
N LEU A 32 2.36 -8.16 -11.21
CA LEU A 32 0.92 -8.02 -11.09
C LEU A 32 0.23 -9.01 -12.04
N LEU A 33 -0.64 -9.83 -11.47
CA LEU A 33 -1.47 -10.82 -12.14
C LEU A 33 -2.94 -10.50 -11.82
N LYS A 34 -3.90 -11.14 -12.49
CA LYS A 34 -5.33 -10.90 -12.24
C LYS A 34 -5.68 -11.15 -10.76
N GLY A 35 -5.91 -10.08 -10.01
CA GLY A 35 -6.27 -10.10 -8.58
C GLY A 35 -5.12 -10.41 -7.61
N LEU A 36 -3.88 -10.55 -8.08
CA LEU A 36 -2.75 -10.97 -7.24
C LEU A 36 -1.49 -10.16 -7.57
N GLY A 37 -0.87 -9.59 -6.56
CA GLY A 37 0.47 -9.03 -6.61
C GLY A 37 1.48 -9.95 -5.93
N GLU A 38 2.70 -10.01 -6.47
CA GLU A 38 3.85 -10.67 -5.87
C GLU A 38 5.05 -9.73 -5.88
N VAL A 39 5.78 -9.70 -4.76
CA VAL A 39 7.06 -8.99 -4.69
C VAL A 39 8.12 -9.89 -5.31
N TRP A 40 8.61 -9.52 -6.49
CA TRP A 40 9.62 -10.30 -7.21
C TRP A 40 11.03 -10.03 -6.69
N ALA A 41 11.32 -8.77 -6.37
CA ALA A 41 12.60 -8.32 -5.83
C ALA A 41 12.41 -7.08 -4.95
N GLY A 42 13.32 -6.85 -4.00
CA GLY A 42 13.29 -5.68 -3.12
C GLY A 42 12.20 -5.77 -2.04
N GLY A 43 11.57 -4.62 -1.75
CA GLY A 43 10.55 -4.50 -0.71
C GLY A 43 9.52 -3.42 -1.02
N VAL A 44 8.29 -3.65 -0.56
CA VAL A 44 7.15 -2.76 -0.79
C VAL A 44 6.37 -2.55 0.51
N THR A 45 5.93 -1.31 0.72
CA THR A 45 4.91 -0.98 1.71
C THR A 45 3.58 -0.74 0.99
N LEU A 46 2.56 -1.51 1.34
CA LEU A 46 1.20 -1.30 0.89
C LEU A 46 0.45 -0.48 1.94
N VAL A 47 -0.35 0.47 1.49
CA VAL A 47 -1.28 1.21 2.34
C VAL A 47 -2.67 1.11 1.73
N ASP A 48 -3.63 0.63 2.51
CA ASP A 48 -4.97 0.29 2.06
C ASP A 48 -6.00 0.87 3.05
N ALA A 49 -6.99 1.57 2.51
CA ALA A 49 -8.09 2.15 3.28
C ALA A 49 -9.29 1.20 3.40
N GLY A 50 -9.22 -0.02 2.83
CA GLY A 50 -10.25 -1.04 2.95
C GLY A 50 -10.58 -1.35 4.40
N GLY A 51 -11.80 -1.00 4.83
CA GLY A 51 -12.27 -1.20 6.19
C GLY A 51 -11.86 -0.10 7.19
N ALA A 52 -11.24 0.98 6.73
CA ALA A 52 -10.92 2.13 7.57
C ALA A 52 -12.18 2.95 7.94
N GLU A 53 -12.15 3.58 9.11
CA GLU A 53 -13.18 4.49 9.58
C GLU A 53 -12.81 5.94 9.22
N PHE A 54 -13.71 6.61 8.50
CA PHE A 54 -13.57 8.01 8.10
C PHE A 54 -14.39 8.90 9.02
N THR A 55 -13.72 9.80 9.72
CA THR A 55 -14.34 10.79 10.61
C THR A 55 -14.05 12.19 10.10
N GLY A 56 -14.81 13.19 10.57
CA GLY A 56 -14.51 14.60 10.28
C GLY A 56 -13.18 15.11 10.85
N ARG A 57 -12.42 14.27 11.58
CA ARG A 57 -11.11 14.62 12.17
C ARG A 57 -9.96 13.76 11.64
N GLY A 58 -10.24 12.80 10.76
CA GLY A 58 -9.20 11.92 10.21
C GLY A 58 -9.69 10.50 9.94
N VAL A 59 -8.75 9.65 9.57
CA VAL A 59 -8.97 8.26 9.15
C VAL A 59 -8.33 7.31 10.17
N ARG A 60 -9.04 6.25 10.55
CA ARG A 60 -8.59 5.25 11.53
C ARG A 60 -8.62 3.86 10.90
N GLY A 61 -7.60 3.06 11.21
CA GLY A 61 -7.56 1.67 10.76
C GLY A 61 -7.11 1.49 9.31
N LEU A 62 -6.28 2.39 8.77
CA LEU A 62 -5.55 2.09 7.53
C LEU A 62 -4.74 0.80 7.71
N ARG A 63 -4.89 -0.14 6.78
CA ARG A 63 -4.09 -1.37 6.76
C ARG A 63 -2.75 -1.08 6.10
N VAL A 64 -1.68 -1.57 6.72
CA VAL A 64 -0.32 -1.41 6.22
C VAL A 64 0.37 -2.76 6.20
N ASP A 65 0.75 -3.21 5.01
CA ASP A 65 1.54 -4.42 4.82
C ASP A 65 2.95 -4.02 4.37
N VAL A 66 4.00 -4.55 5.02
CA VAL A 66 5.39 -4.34 4.60
C VAL A 66 5.94 -5.68 4.14
N LEU A 67 6.11 -5.81 2.83
CA LEU A 67 6.38 -7.08 2.16
C LEU A 67 7.78 -7.08 1.52
N SER A 68 8.39 -8.26 1.49
CA SER A 68 9.70 -8.51 0.86
C SER A 68 9.56 -9.53 -0.28
N ALA A 69 10.61 -9.68 -1.08
CA ALA A 69 10.65 -10.65 -2.17
C ALA A 69 10.13 -12.04 -1.76
N GLY A 70 9.22 -12.61 -2.56
CA GLY A 70 8.53 -13.87 -2.32
C GLY A 70 7.13 -13.74 -1.70
N GLU A 71 6.83 -12.62 -1.05
CA GLU A 71 5.51 -12.34 -0.48
C GLU A 71 4.47 -12.01 -1.57
N ARG A 72 3.21 -12.32 -1.25
CA ARG A 72 2.06 -12.10 -2.14
C ARG A 72 0.98 -11.31 -1.44
N PHE A 73 0.24 -10.53 -2.21
CA PHE A 73 -0.88 -9.73 -1.73
C PHE A 73 -2.04 -9.77 -2.71
N ALA A 74 -3.26 -9.71 -2.19
CA ALA A 74 -4.44 -9.56 -3.03
C ALA A 74 -4.49 -8.14 -3.60
N LEU A 75 -4.77 -8.02 -4.89
CA LEU A 75 -5.16 -6.76 -5.50
C LEU A 75 -6.69 -6.66 -5.45
N PRO A 76 -7.27 -5.50 -5.09
CA PRO A 76 -8.70 -5.29 -5.20
C PRO A 76 -9.16 -5.63 -6.62
N ALA A 77 -10.19 -6.47 -6.74
CA ALA A 77 -10.86 -6.70 -8.01
C ALA A 77 -11.84 -5.54 -8.24
N PHE A 78 -11.56 -4.71 -9.24
CA PHE A 78 -12.51 -3.72 -9.75
C PHE A 78 -13.48 -4.38 -10.74
#